data_AF-A0A091JU39-F1
#
_entry.id   AF-A0A091JU39-F1
#
_cell.length_a   1.000
_cell.length_b   1.000
_cell.length_c   1.000
_cell.angle_alpha   90.00
_cell.angle_beta   90.00
_cell.angle_gamma   90.00
#
_symmetry.space_group_name_H-M   'P 1'
#
loop_
_entity.id
_entity.type
_entity.pdbx_description
1 polymer ?
#
loop_
_entity_poly.entity_id
_entity_poly.type
_entity_poly.pdbx_seq_one_letter_code
_entity_poly.pdbx_strand_id
1 'polypeptide(L)' 'DLRKFRTYKGGSVRDLLRAMRNKKHHYHELPPDVRAALGSIPDGFVQYFTSRFPRLLLHTHGAMRVCAHERLFHCYY' A
#
# COMPACT_ATOMS: atom_id res chain seq x y z
N ASP A 1 -1.63 -15.91 1.51
CA ASP A 1 -1.04 -15.30 0.30
C ASP A 1 0.26 -14.52 0.59
N LEU A 2 0.28 -13.49 1.45
CA LEU A 2 1.51 -12.70 1.76
C LEU A 2 2.70 -13.50 2.32
N ARG A 3 2.49 -14.71 2.86
CA ARG A 3 3.56 -15.58 3.39
C ARG A 3 4.31 -16.38 2.32
N LYS A 4 3.79 -16.51 1.09
CA LYS A 4 4.35 -17.44 0.08
C LYS A 4 5.61 -16.93 -0.62
N PHE A 5 5.79 -15.61 -0.77
CA PHE A 5 6.84 -15.08 -1.65
C PHE A 5 7.80 -14.08 -0.99
N ARG A 6 7.42 -13.41 0.11
CA ARG A 6 8.29 -12.48 0.85
C ARG A 6 7.93 -12.42 2.33
N THR A 7 8.94 -12.46 3.19
CA THR A 7 8.78 -12.18 4.63
C THR A 7 8.61 -10.68 4.83
N TYR A 8 7.35 -10.22 4.91
CA TYR A 8 7.03 -8.86 5.34
C TYR A 8 7.05 -8.79 6.88
N LYS A 9 7.74 -7.80 7.44
CA LYS A 9 7.71 -7.57 8.89
C LYS A 9 6.41 -6.85 9.26
N GLY A 10 5.55 -7.50 10.05
CA GLY A 10 4.23 -6.97 10.42
C GLY A 10 4.25 -5.61 11.13
N GLY A 11 5.34 -5.28 11.83
CA GLY A 11 5.53 -3.97 12.48
C GLY A 11 6.15 -2.87 11.60
N SER A 12 6.45 -3.13 10.33
CA SER A 12 7.15 -2.17 9.46
C SER A 12 6.20 -1.50 8.46
N VAL A 13 6.05 -0.17 8.56
CA VAL A 13 5.29 0.64 7.60
C VAL A 13 5.85 0.48 6.18
N ARG A 14 7.18 0.46 6.03
CA ARG A 14 7.84 0.22 4.74
C ARG A 14 7.39 -1.10 4.11
N ASP A 15 7.34 -2.19 4.89
CA ASP A 15 6.93 -3.49 4.37
C ASP A 15 5.43 -3.55 4.06
N LEU A 16 4.59 -2.82 4.80
CA LEU A 16 3.18 -2.63 4.46
C LEU A 16 3.02 -1.91 3.11
N LEU A 17 3.72 -0.79 2.89
CA LEU A 17 3.70 -0.07 1.60
C LEU A 17 4.21 -0.94 0.45
N ARG A 18 5.26 -1.75 0.70
CA ARG A 18 5.77 -2.73 -0.28
C ARG A 18 4.72 -3.79 -0.60
N ALA A 19 4.01 -4.31 0.39
CA ALA A 19 2.95 -5.29 0.20
C ALA A 19 1.78 -4.69 -0.61
N MET A 20 1.35 -3.47 -0.29
CA MET A 20 0.33 -2.74 -1.05
C MET A 20 0.73 -2.57 -2.51
N ARG A 21 1.95 -2.08 -2.77
CA ARG A 21 2.48 -1.93 -4.13
C ARG A 21 2.49 -3.26 -4.89
N ASN A 22 2.97 -4.33 -4.25
CA ASN A 22 3.04 -5.65 -4.89
C ASN A 22 1.65 -6.21 -5.20
N LYS A 23 0.69 -6.06 -4.29
CA LYS A 23 -0.69 -6.52 -4.51
C LYS A 23 -1.43 -5.69 -5.55
N LYS A 24 -1.15 -4.40 -5.66
CA LYS A 24 -1.63 -3.56 -6.76
C LYS A 24 -1.07 -4.04 -8.11
N HIS A 25 0.25 -4.29 -8.17
CA HIS A 25 0.91 -4.68 -9.42
C HIS A 25 0.42 -6.03 -9.95
N HIS A 26 0.28 -7.02 -9.08
CA HIS A 26 -0.19 -8.37 -9.45
C HIS A 26 -1.70 -8.56 -9.23
N TYR A 27 -2.50 -7.48 -9.17
CA TYR A 27 -3.91 -7.57 -8.77
C TYR A 27 -4.72 -8.57 -9.61
N HIS A 28 -4.46 -8.64 -10.92
CA HIS A 28 -5.16 -9.55 -11.83
C HIS A 28 -4.74 -11.03 -11.68
N GLU A 29 -3.55 -11.29 -11.12
CA GLU A 29 -3.04 -12.63 -10.83
C GLU A 29 -3.52 -13.15 -9.46
N LEU A 30 -4.19 -12.30 -8.67
CA LEU A 30 -4.69 -12.68 -7.36
C LEU A 30 -5.89 -13.61 -7.48
N PRO A 31 -6.03 -14.59 -6.58
CA PRO A 31 -7.22 -15.39 -6.44
C PRO A 31 -8.51 -14.54 -6.31
N PRO A 32 -9.65 -14.96 -6.88
CA PRO A 32 -10.88 -14.17 -6.89
C PRO A 32 -11.39 -13.73 -5.50
N ASP A 33 -11.24 -14.60 -4.49
CA ASP A 33 -11.57 -14.33 -3.09
C ASP A 33 -10.72 -13.19 -2.51
N VAL A 34 -9.43 -13.17 -2.82
CA VAL A 34 -8.50 -12.12 -2.40
C VAL A 34 -8.84 -10.80 -3.09
N ARG A 35 -9.18 -10.82 -4.38
CA ARG A 35 -9.62 -9.64 -5.12
C ARG A 35 -10.92 -9.06 -4.57
N ALA A 36 -11.89 -9.92 -4.28
CA ALA A 36 -13.16 -9.52 -3.67
C ALA A 36 -12.95 -8.86 -2.31
N ALA A 37 -12.06 -9.41 -1.48
CA ALA A 37 -11.73 -8.85 -0.18
C ALA A 37 -10.99 -7.49 -0.29
N LEU A 38 -10.08 -7.33 -1.25
CA LEU A 38 -9.33 -6.09 -1.46
C LEU A 38 -10.16 -4.99 -2.13
N GLY A 39 -11.19 -5.34 -2.89
CA GLY A 39 -11.99 -4.39 -3.65
C GLY A 39 -11.34 -3.97 -4.98
N SER A 40 -12.12 -3.28 -5.82
CA SER A 40 -11.68 -2.82 -7.13
C SER A 40 -10.61 -1.73 -7.04
N ILE A 41 -9.73 -1.68 -8.04
CA ILE A 41 -8.76 -0.59 -8.20
C ILE A 41 -9.44 0.57 -8.96
N PRO A 42 -9.19 1.84 -8.58
CA PRO A 42 -8.33 2.27 -7.48
C PRO A 42 -9.02 2.32 -6.11
N ASP A 43 -10.31 2.68 -6.05
CA ASP A 43 -10.93 3.18 -4.82
C ASP A 43 -11.11 2.11 -3.74
N GLY A 44 -11.68 0.95 -4.09
CA GLY A 44 -11.90 -0.15 -3.14
C GLY A 44 -10.58 -0.66 -2.55
N PHE A 45 -9.56 -0.77 -3.40
CA PHE A 45 -8.22 -1.18 -2.99
C PHE A 45 -7.60 -0.21 -1.98
N VAL A 46 -7.65 1.11 -2.24
CA VAL A 46 -7.10 2.10 -1.31
C VAL A 46 -7.90 2.10 -0.01
N GLN A 47 -9.24 2.07 -0.09
CA GLN A 47 -10.14 2.07 1.06
C GLN A 47 -9.90 0.85 1.97
N TYR A 48 -9.58 -0.31 1.41
CA TYR A 48 -9.26 -1.51 2.19
C TYR A 48 -8.11 -1.27 3.19
N PHE A 49 -7.05 -0.58 2.75
CA PHE A 49 -5.88 -0.30 3.59
C PHE A 49 -6.10 0.91 4.50
N THR A 50 -6.69 2.00 4.00
CA THR A 50 -6.89 3.21 4.81
C THR A 50 -7.93 3.02 5.91
N SER A 51 -8.94 2.16 5.72
CA SER A 51 -9.89 1.80 6.78
C SER A 51 -9.25 1.00 7.92
N ARG A 52 -8.28 0.13 7.62
CA ARG A 52 -7.57 -0.71 8.60
C ARG A 52 -6.38 -0.03 9.26
N PHE A 53 -5.75 0.89 8.53
CA PHE A 53 -4.59 1.66 8.99
C PHE A 53 -4.86 3.16 8.80
N PRO A 54 -5.73 3.77 9.62
CA PRO A 54 -6.20 5.15 9.40
C PRO A 54 -5.09 6.19 9.45
N ARG A 55 -4.00 5.92 10.19
CA ARG A 55 -2.83 6.82 10.28
C ARG A 55 -1.79 6.59 9.18
N LEU A 56 -1.97 5.60 8.29
CA LEU A 56 -0.94 5.20 7.33
C LEU A 56 -0.58 6.36 6.38
N LEU A 57 -1.58 7.03 5.81
CA LEU A 57 -1.35 8.11 4.86
C LEU A 57 -0.67 9.31 5.51
N LEU A 58 -1.21 9.79 6.64
CA LEU A 58 -0.65 10.92 7.40
C LEU A 58 0.78 10.63 7.87
N HIS A 59 1.03 9.43 8.41
CA HIS A 59 2.36 9.03 8.83
C HIS A 59 3.33 8.95 7.65
N THR A 60 2.91 8.38 6.52
CA THR A 60 3.74 8.26 5.32
C THR A 60 4.04 9.63 4.71
N HIS A 61 3.05 10.52 4.63
CA HIS A 61 3.23 11.89 4.14
C HIS A 61 4.20 12.68 5.02
N GLY A 62 4.03 12.62 6.36
CA GLY A 62 4.97 13.26 7.28
C GLY A 62 6.40 12.72 7.15
N ALA A 63 6.56 11.39 7.06
CA ALA A 63 7.87 10.76 6.94
C ALA A 63 8.54 11.04 5.58
N MET A 64 7.77 11.06 4.48
CA MET A 64 8.29 11.24 3.13
C MET A 64 8.56 12.72 2.78
N ARG A 65 8.27 13.66 3.67
CA ARG A 65 8.57 15.10 3.49
C ARG A 65 10.05 15.38 3.25
N VAL A 66 10.95 14.53 3.76
CA VAL A 66 12.40 14.64 3.47
C VAL A 66 12.73 14.53 1.98
N CYS A 67 11.87 13.84 1.20
CA CYS A 67 11.98 13.68 -0.25
C CYS A 67 11.18 14.72 -1.04
N ALA A 68 10.54 15.71 -0.38
CA ALA A 68 9.62 16.66 -1.04
C ALA A 68 10.27 17.48 -2.17
N HIS A 69 11.59 17.67 -2.12
CA HIS A 69 12.35 18.39 -3.14
C HIS A 69 12.58 17.57 -4.41
N GLU A 70 12.47 16.24 -4.35
CA GLU A 70 12.66 15.36 -5.49
C GLU A 70 11.48 15.48 -6.48
N ARG A 71 11.76 15.48 -7.78
CA ARG A 71 10.77 15.68 -8.84
C ARG A 71 9.57 14.72 -8.75
N LEU A 72 9.80 13.48 -8.31
CA LEU A 72 8.74 12.47 -8.18
C LEU A 72 7.68 12.89 -7.14
N PHE A 73 8.08 13.69 -6.14
CA PHE A 73 7.24 14.03 -5.00
C PHE A 73 6.56 15.41 -5.10
N HIS A 74 6.87 16.23 -6.11
CA HIS A 74 6.33 17.59 -6.26
C HIS A 74 4.81 17.67 -6.31
N CYS A 75 4.11 16.66 -6.83
CA CYS A 75 2.64 16.69 -6.88
C CYS A 75 1.98 16.36 -5.53
N TYR A 76 2.76 16.03 -4.49
CA TYR A 76 2.26 15.59 -3.19
C TYR A 76 2.67 16.51 -2.02
N TYR A 77 3.55 17.50 -2.26
CA TYR A 77 4.08 18.44 -1.27
C TYR A 77 4.03 19.88 -1.75
#